data_AF-A0A9D1M0V6-F1
#
_entry.id   AF-A0A9D1M0V6-F1
#
_cell.length_a   1.000
_cell.length_b   1.000
_cell.length_c   1.000
_cell.angle_alpha   90.00
_cell.angle_beta   90.00
_cell.angle_gamma   90.00
#
_symmetry.space_group_name_H-M   'P 1'
#
loop_
_entity.id
_entity.type
_entity.pdbx_description
1 polymer ?
#
loop_
_entity_poly.entity_id
_entity_poly.type
_entity_poly.pdbx_seq_one_letter_code
_entity_poly.pdbx_strand_id
1 'polypeptide(L)'
;MITRYETIMKKLETEVKKESYKKIRQIRSAVEELLKQYDEKENDRIEETKLDCWEQVKCELMEKMGDYANIGSKILGTQIQYFTRQYLQKNPRDLDRLFEKYKKETSKEYIGEPYPDEIKKASRLFVREIVNAMNVQGIPKTQQNLYRFLEESNSFFDRKLRENYISLIGITGEFFKRSHLLEKHAEEFKSNMKRESLEEISYPIHPDGTGNLSLEESFSREHLETKSMEELIAINAFWQNRMAKDCKIFFLAMFMVDHLKLYEKEVDERNCESISDEQIEEFMVRKRFVNRLATARLRNMDFLSHEEDEIERKEKQYAGKYNKKYDSDLQDEVEIDCVEHIIKENMYLMKHRSICYLLEMLKQSSEIPNWGIVPEETTETNALIAIDLPGYNMPIALHIPKDILITGLGCFKTTKVLKQEDYILPIYEGNSDMKQGEKYFPTNILMPLTESQKAILQKKARETSETDKNKKMIEHMAANARGQIASHLKQVNISKTGVKTIERVRKYYDLLEETRYQKDKTGHYIVIEETEGHNSGNGRE
;
A
#
# COMPACT_ATOMS: atom_id res chain seq x y z
N MET A 1 -41.67 4.63 -8.90
CA MET A 1 -40.35 4.51 -9.59
C MET A 1 -39.64 5.86 -9.76
N ILE A 2 -40.31 6.94 -10.19
CA ILE A 2 -39.76 8.33 -10.20
C ILE A 2 -39.16 8.70 -8.83
N THR A 3 -39.89 8.39 -7.76
CA THR A 3 -39.51 8.61 -6.36
C THR A 3 -38.23 7.89 -5.92
N ARG A 4 -37.89 6.72 -6.52
CA ARG A 4 -36.74 5.91 -6.10
C ARG A 4 -35.42 6.46 -6.67
N TYR A 5 -35.45 6.96 -7.91
CA TYR A 5 -34.30 7.64 -8.53
C TYR A 5 -33.97 8.95 -7.81
N GLU A 6 -34.98 9.79 -7.59
CA GLU A 6 -34.82 11.06 -6.86
C GLU A 6 -34.30 10.83 -5.45
N THR A 7 -34.75 9.76 -4.78
CA THR A 7 -34.22 9.36 -3.47
C THR A 7 -32.74 8.94 -3.54
N ILE A 8 -32.32 8.20 -4.59
CA ILE A 8 -30.92 7.79 -4.77
C ILE A 8 -30.03 9.01 -5.04
N MET A 9 -30.45 9.90 -5.95
CA MET A 9 -29.70 11.12 -6.27
C MET A 9 -29.59 12.04 -5.05
N LYS A 10 -30.68 12.27 -4.32
CA LYS A 10 -30.67 13.07 -3.10
C LYS A 10 -29.78 12.47 -2.00
N LYS A 11 -29.72 11.14 -1.88
CA LYS A 11 -28.78 10.47 -0.99
C LYS A 11 -27.33 10.69 -1.43
N LEU A 12 -27.03 10.53 -2.72
CA LEU A 12 -25.69 10.79 -3.27
C LEU A 12 -25.26 12.23 -3.05
N GLU A 13 -26.12 13.21 -3.35
CA GLU A 13 -25.89 14.63 -3.09
C GLU A 13 -25.58 14.88 -1.61
N THR A 14 -26.35 14.27 -0.70
CA THR A 14 -26.12 14.38 0.75
C THR A 14 -24.78 13.76 1.17
N GLU A 15 -24.40 12.62 0.59
CA GLU A 15 -23.13 11.95 0.89
C GLU A 15 -21.92 12.69 0.27
N VAL A 16 -22.08 13.37 -0.86
CA VAL A 16 -21.03 14.20 -1.49
C VAL A 16 -20.84 15.48 -0.69
N LYS A 17 -21.91 16.16 -0.26
CA LYS A 17 -21.83 17.34 0.61
C LYS A 17 -21.19 17.07 1.97
N LYS A 18 -21.22 15.81 2.43
CA LYS A 18 -20.50 15.35 3.62
C LYS A 18 -19.02 15.05 3.37
N GLU A 19 -18.61 14.81 2.12
CA GLU A 19 -17.19 14.68 1.78
C GLU A 19 -16.53 16.06 1.79
N SER A 20 -15.50 16.20 2.62
CA SER A 20 -14.86 17.47 2.97
C SER A 20 -14.24 18.25 1.80
N TYR A 21 -14.15 19.58 1.95
CA TYR A 21 -13.28 20.50 1.18
C TYR A 21 -11.87 19.96 0.85
N LYS A 22 -11.31 19.09 1.71
CA LYS A 22 -10.00 18.45 1.49
C LYS A 22 -9.97 17.62 0.19
N LYS A 23 -11.06 16.94 -0.15
CA LYS A 23 -11.14 16.11 -1.35
C LYS A 23 -11.26 16.96 -2.62
N ILE A 24 -12.00 18.06 -2.55
CA ILE A 24 -12.10 19.06 -3.62
C ILE A 24 -10.72 19.62 -3.97
N ARG A 25 -9.95 20.04 -2.95
CA ARG A 25 -8.58 20.55 -3.15
C ARG A 25 -7.64 19.52 -3.80
N GLN A 26 -7.78 18.24 -3.42
CA GLN A 26 -6.97 17.16 -4.01
C GLN A 26 -7.30 16.93 -5.48
N ILE A 27 -8.59 16.98 -5.85
CA ILE A 27 -9.03 16.85 -7.24
C ILE A 27 -8.51 18.00 -8.08
N ARG A 28 -8.68 19.25 -7.61
CA ARG A 28 -8.18 20.45 -8.27
C ARG A 28 -6.69 20.35 -8.60
N SER A 29 -5.87 20.02 -7.60
CA SER A 29 -4.43 19.82 -7.81
C SER A 29 -4.10 18.70 -8.81
N ALA A 30 -4.88 17.63 -8.87
CA ALA A 30 -4.65 16.56 -9.85
C ALA A 30 -5.11 16.95 -11.27
N VAL A 31 -6.15 17.78 -11.39
CA VAL A 31 -6.59 18.34 -12.67
C VAL A 31 -5.55 19.30 -13.23
N GLU A 32 -5.00 20.20 -12.40
CA GLU A 32 -3.90 21.09 -12.80
C GLU A 32 -2.72 20.31 -13.38
N GLU A 33 -2.37 19.20 -12.73
CA GLU A 33 -1.22 18.40 -13.14
C GLU A 33 -1.43 17.62 -14.43
N LEU A 34 -2.66 17.18 -14.69
CA LEU A 34 -3.03 16.58 -15.98
C LEU A 34 -3.01 17.62 -17.11
N LEU A 35 -3.43 18.86 -16.82
CA LEU A 35 -3.44 19.93 -17.82
C LEU A 35 -2.04 20.42 -18.15
N LYS A 36 -1.10 20.42 -17.20
CA LYS A 36 0.32 20.66 -17.50
C LYS A 36 0.90 19.62 -18.46
N GLN A 37 0.64 18.33 -18.22
CA GLN A 37 1.06 17.26 -19.14
C GLN A 37 0.45 17.44 -20.53
N TYR A 38 -0.82 17.82 -20.59
CA TYR A 38 -1.48 18.15 -21.84
C TYR A 38 -0.77 19.31 -22.55
N ASP A 39 -0.46 20.39 -21.84
CA ASP A 39 0.22 21.56 -22.40
C ASP A 39 1.63 21.22 -22.92
N GLU A 40 2.39 20.38 -22.19
CA GLU A 40 3.69 19.88 -22.65
C GLU A 40 3.56 19.10 -23.96
N LYS A 41 2.58 18.19 -24.06
CA LYS A 41 2.32 17.40 -25.27
C LYS A 41 1.83 18.23 -26.45
N GLU A 42 0.95 19.20 -26.19
CA GLU A 42 0.46 20.13 -27.20
C GLU A 42 1.60 20.98 -27.77
N ASN A 43 2.53 21.42 -26.93
CA ASN A 43 3.71 22.18 -27.37
C ASN A 43 4.71 21.35 -28.18
N ASP A 44 4.78 20.03 -27.94
CA ASP A 44 5.70 19.12 -28.62
C ASP A 44 5.21 18.69 -30.03
N ARG A 45 3.94 18.97 -30.41
CA ARG A 45 3.34 18.47 -31.67
C ARG A 45 2.72 19.58 -32.53
N ILE A 46 3.16 19.65 -33.80
CA ILE A 46 2.79 20.73 -34.73
C ILE A 46 1.48 20.44 -35.51
N GLU A 47 1.04 19.17 -35.62
CA GLU A 47 -0.04 18.77 -36.56
C GLU A 47 -1.23 18.01 -35.94
N GLU A 48 -1.30 17.85 -34.62
CA GLU A 48 -2.37 17.07 -33.97
C GLU A 48 -3.52 17.94 -33.44
N THR A 49 -4.72 17.37 -33.36
CA THR A 49 -5.84 18.07 -32.72
C THR A 49 -5.69 18.06 -31.20
N LYS A 50 -6.32 19.03 -30.53
CA LYS A 50 -6.39 19.06 -29.05
C LYS A 50 -6.91 17.75 -28.45
N LEU A 51 -7.88 17.12 -29.12
CA LEU A 51 -8.41 15.83 -28.68
C LEU A 51 -7.36 14.72 -28.80
N ASP A 52 -6.59 14.67 -29.89
CA ASP A 52 -5.56 13.66 -30.09
C ASP A 52 -4.46 13.76 -29.02
N CYS A 53 -4.02 14.97 -28.68
CA CYS A 53 -3.04 15.22 -27.61
C CYS A 53 -3.56 14.71 -26.25
N TRP A 54 -4.83 14.97 -25.93
CA TRP A 54 -5.43 14.52 -24.69
C TRP A 54 -5.62 12.99 -24.64
N GLU A 55 -6.11 12.38 -25.72
CA GLU A 55 -6.22 10.92 -25.81
C GLU A 55 -4.86 10.23 -25.67
N GLN A 56 -3.80 10.82 -26.21
CA GLN A 56 -2.44 10.31 -26.04
C GLN A 56 -2.01 10.34 -24.57
N VAL A 57 -2.23 11.45 -23.85
CA VAL A 57 -1.94 11.54 -22.41
C VAL A 57 -2.66 10.42 -21.66
N LYS A 58 -3.97 10.25 -21.90
CA LYS A 58 -4.77 9.19 -21.28
C LYS A 58 -4.23 7.80 -21.61
N CYS A 59 -3.93 7.52 -22.87
CA CYS A 59 -3.44 6.21 -23.31
C CYS A 59 -2.09 5.86 -22.68
N GLU A 60 -1.12 6.79 -22.65
CA GLU A 60 0.19 6.56 -22.03
C GLU A 60 0.05 6.22 -20.54
N LEU A 61 -0.84 6.91 -19.83
CA LEU A 61 -1.09 6.67 -18.40
C LEU A 61 -1.80 5.32 -18.18
N MET A 62 -2.81 4.99 -18.99
CA MET A 62 -3.55 3.74 -18.90
C MET A 62 -2.69 2.52 -19.26
N GLU A 63 -1.79 2.65 -20.24
CA GLU A 63 -0.82 1.60 -20.58
C GLU A 63 0.07 1.27 -19.38
N LYS A 64 0.58 2.28 -18.67
CA LYS A 64 1.39 2.06 -17.45
C LYS A 64 0.61 1.39 -16.33
N MET A 65 -0.69 1.68 -16.20
CA MET A 65 -1.56 0.96 -15.26
C MET A 65 -1.78 -0.50 -15.67
N GLY A 66 -1.83 -0.78 -16.97
CA GLY A 66 -1.83 -2.14 -17.52
C GLY A 66 -0.54 -2.90 -17.21
N ASP A 67 0.62 -2.28 -17.46
CA ASP A 67 1.94 -2.82 -17.12
C ASP A 67 2.04 -3.13 -15.62
N TYR A 68 1.60 -2.18 -14.79
CA TYR A 68 1.52 -2.31 -13.34
C TYR A 68 0.69 -3.52 -12.92
N ALA A 69 -0.52 -3.69 -13.46
CA ALA A 69 -1.40 -4.80 -13.12
C ALA A 69 -0.78 -6.16 -13.53
N ASN A 70 -0.11 -6.21 -14.69
CA ASN A 70 0.56 -7.42 -15.18
C ASN A 70 1.74 -7.83 -14.27
N ILE A 71 2.65 -6.90 -13.95
CA ILE A 71 3.75 -7.17 -13.03
C ILE A 71 3.22 -7.48 -11.62
N GLY A 72 2.17 -6.77 -11.21
CA GLY A 72 1.43 -7.02 -9.98
C GLY A 72 0.96 -8.46 -9.82
N SER A 73 0.31 -9.02 -10.83
CA SER A 73 -0.11 -10.42 -10.80
C SER A 73 1.08 -11.38 -10.68
N LYS A 74 2.17 -11.13 -11.43
CA LYS A 74 3.41 -11.93 -11.37
C LYS A 74 4.07 -11.90 -9.99
N ILE A 75 4.10 -10.73 -9.34
CA ILE A 75 4.71 -10.61 -8.01
C ILE A 75 3.91 -11.36 -6.96
N LEU A 76 2.57 -11.27 -7.00
CA LEU A 76 1.69 -11.98 -6.08
C LEU A 76 1.89 -13.50 -6.17
N GLY A 77 1.94 -14.04 -7.39
CA GLY A 77 2.22 -15.47 -7.60
C GLY A 77 3.61 -15.89 -7.09
N THR A 78 4.63 -15.06 -7.34
CA THR A 78 6.00 -15.36 -6.92
C THR A 78 6.18 -15.24 -5.40
N GLN A 79 5.48 -14.31 -4.74
CA GLN A 79 5.44 -14.19 -3.27
C GLN A 79 4.87 -15.46 -2.64
N ILE A 80 3.72 -15.95 -3.11
CA ILE A 80 3.10 -17.18 -2.60
C ILE A 80 4.08 -18.36 -2.73
N GLN A 81 4.73 -18.50 -3.88
CA GLN A 81 5.73 -19.55 -4.11
C GLN A 81 6.91 -19.43 -3.14
N TYR A 82 7.44 -18.21 -2.94
CA TYR A 82 8.51 -17.93 -1.99
C TYR A 82 8.15 -18.37 -0.56
N PHE A 83 7.01 -17.93 -0.03
CA PHE A 83 6.59 -18.29 1.32
C PHE A 83 6.21 -19.78 1.45
N THR A 84 5.65 -20.37 0.39
CA THR A 84 5.34 -21.81 0.33
C THR A 84 6.61 -22.65 0.45
N ARG A 85 7.67 -22.24 -0.24
CA ARG A 85 8.97 -22.90 -0.19
C ARG A 85 9.59 -22.81 1.21
N GLN A 86 9.66 -21.61 1.77
CA GLN A 86 10.16 -21.36 3.13
C GLN A 86 9.40 -22.22 4.16
N TYR A 87 8.07 -22.33 3.99
CA TYR A 87 7.24 -23.21 4.80
C TYR A 87 7.67 -24.68 4.67
N LEU A 88 7.77 -25.22 3.46
CA LEU A 88 8.14 -26.62 3.22
C LEU A 88 9.53 -26.97 3.76
N GLN A 89 10.48 -26.03 3.67
CA GLN A 89 11.82 -26.19 4.25
C GLN A 89 11.80 -26.31 5.77
N LYS A 90 10.97 -25.51 6.44
CA LYS A 90 10.80 -25.56 7.90
C LYS A 90 9.95 -26.76 8.35
N ASN A 91 9.25 -27.44 7.42
CA ASN A 91 8.29 -28.51 7.71
C ASN A 91 8.55 -29.77 6.84
N PRO A 92 9.69 -30.45 7.03
CA PRO A 92 10.10 -31.60 6.19
C PRO A 92 9.08 -32.75 6.19
N ARG A 93 8.38 -32.97 7.30
CA ARG A 93 7.32 -34.00 7.39
C ARG A 93 6.17 -33.75 6.42
N ASP A 94 5.78 -32.49 6.22
CA ASP A 94 4.72 -32.15 5.28
C ASP A 94 5.19 -32.31 3.84
N LEU A 95 6.42 -31.89 3.56
CA LEU A 95 7.08 -32.06 2.26
C LEU A 95 7.14 -33.54 1.86
N ASP A 96 7.68 -34.39 2.74
CA ASP A 96 7.79 -35.83 2.52
C ASP A 96 6.42 -36.47 2.28
N ARG A 97 5.42 -36.13 3.10
CA ARG A 97 4.05 -36.64 2.93
C ARG A 97 3.45 -36.26 1.58
N LEU A 98 3.61 -35.00 1.17
CA LEU A 98 3.10 -34.52 -0.13
C LEU A 98 3.83 -35.20 -1.28
N PHE A 99 5.14 -35.39 -1.16
CA PHE A 99 5.93 -36.10 -2.15
C PHE A 99 5.51 -37.56 -2.30
N GLU A 100 5.35 -38.29 -1.20
CA GLU A 100 4.87 -39.68 -1.20
C GLU A 100 3.49 -39.83 -1.86
N LYS A 101 2.64 -38.81 -1.70
CA LYS A 101 1.34 -38.75 -2.38
C LYS A 101 1.52 -38.56 -3.88
N TYR A 102 2.25 -37.53 -4.30
CA TYR A 102 2.34 -37.14 -5.73
C TYR A 102 3.28 -38.01 -6.54
N LYS A 103 4.29 -38.66 -5.94
CA LYS A 103 5.22 -39.52 -6.68
C LYS A 103 4.52 -40.71 -7.35
N LYS A 104 3.39 -41.13 -6.78
CA LYS A 104 2.52 -42.22 -7.26
C LYS A 104 1.56 -41.77 -8.36
N GLU A 105 1.36 -40.47 -8.54
CA GLU A 105 0.53 -39.97 -9.63
C GLU A 105 1.26 -40.19 -10.96
N THR A 106 0.62 -40.94 -11.87
CA THR A 106 1.02 -41.05 -13.26
C THR A 106 0.59 -39.77 -13.97
N SER A 107 1.56 -39.09 -14.57
CA SER A 107 1.46 -37.84 -15.32
C SER A 107 0.05 -37.49 -15.82
N LYS A 108 -0.54 -36.46 -15.22
CA LYS A 108 -1.47 -35.59 -15.95
C LYS A 108 -0.69 -34.35 -16.31
N GLU A 109 -0.78 -33.94 -17.56
CA GLU A 109 -0.30 -32.65 -18.03
C GLU A 109 -0.84 -31.58 -17.07
N TYR A 110 0.06 -30.97 -16.30
CA TYR A 110 -0.31 -29.92 -15.38
C TYR A 110 -0.40 -28.63 -16.18
N ILE A 111 -1.63 -28.19 -16.42
CA ILE A 111 -1.91 -26.86 -16.94
C ILE A 111 -1.65 -25.91 -15.77
N GLY A 112 -0.80 -24.90 -15.97
CA GLY A 112 -0.29 -24.00 -14.92
C GLY A 112 -1.38 -23.26 -14.14
N GLU A 113 -2.02 -23.95 -13.20
CA GLU A 113 -3.02 -23.38 -12.31
C GLU A 113 -2.38 -22.27 -11.46
N PRO A 114 -3.07 -21.13 -11.27
CA PRO A 114 -2.57 -20.07 -10.41
C PRO A 114 -2.42 -20.58 -8.97
N TYR A 115 -1.36 -20.16 -8.31
CA TYR A 115 -1.12 -20.52 -6.92
C TYR A 115 -2.19 -19.89 -6.02
N PRO A 116 -2.89 -20.68 -5.19
CA PRO A 116 -3.84 -20.17 -4.23
C PRO A 116 -3.10 -19.47 -3.09
N ASP A 117 -3.70 -18.42 -2.52
CA ASP A 117 -3.09 -17.62 -1.46
C ASP A 117 -2.77 -18.42 -0.19
N GLU A 118 -3.53 -19.49 0.10
CA GLU A 118 -3.29 -20.33 1.27
C GLU A 118 -2.04 -21.20 1.08
N ILE A 119 -1.03 -21.01 1.93
CA ILE A 119 0.25 -21.73 1.89
C ILE A 119 0.07 -23.25 1.87
N LYS A 120 -0.91 -23.78 2.59
CA LYS A 120 -1.18 -25.23 2.60
C LYS A 120 -1.72 -25.76 1.27
N LYS A 121 -2.55 -24.97 0.57
CA LYS A 121 -3.06 -25.33 -0.77
C LYS A 121 -1.94 -25.13 -1.80
N ALA A 122 -1.21 -24.03 -1.73
CA ALA A 122 -0.04 -23.75 -2.56
C ALA A 122 1.02 -24.84 -2.45
N SER A 123 1.33 -25.32 -1.24
CA SER A 123 2.28 -26.43 -1.01
C SER A 123 1.94 -27.69 -1.80
N ARG A 124 0.64 -27.99 -1.95
CA ARG A 124 0.19 -29.17 -2.69
C ARG A 124 0.51 -29.04 -4.18
N LEU A 125 0.24 -27.87 -4.75
CA LEU A 125 0.53 -27.58 -6.15
C LEU A 125 2.03 -27.54 -6.39
N PHE A 126 2.77 -26.85 -5.52
CA PHE A 126 4.23 -26.74 -5.59
C PHE A 126 4.93 -28.11 -5.63
N VAL A 127 4.62 -29.00 -4.68
CA VAL A 127 5.25 -30.33 -4.64
C VAL A 127 4.84 -31.18 -5.84
N ARG A 128 3.59 -31.04 -6.31
CA ARG A 128 3.10 -31.71 -7.52
C ARG A 128 3.84 -31.24 -8.76
N GLU A 129 4.08 -29.93 -8.90
CA GLU A 129 4.88 -29.34 -9.98
C GLU A 129 6.32 -29.85 -9.98
N ILE A 130 6.98 -29.92 -8.81
CA ILE A 130 8.33 -30.50 -8.71
C ILE A 130 8.33 -31.96 -9.17
N VAL A 131 7.40 -32.78 -8.68
CA VAL A 131 7.32 -34.20 -9.08
C VAL A 131 7.07 -34.36 -10.58
N ASN A 132 6.25 -33.47 -11.17
CA ASN A 132 6.03 -33.45 -12.62
C ASN A 132 7.29 -33.03 -13.39
N ALA A 133 8.02 -32.01 -12.92
CA ALA A 133 9.30 -31.62 -13.51
C ALA A 133 10.31 -32.77 -13.47
N MET A 134 10.38 -33.50 -12.35
CA MET A 134 11.21 -34.70 -12.22
C MET A 134 10.84 -35.78 -13.24
N ASN A 135 9.54 -36.03 -13.44
CA ASN A 135 9.06 -36.97 -14.48
C ASN A 135 9.54 -36.55 -15.88
N VAL A 136 9.27 -35.29 -16.25
CA VAL A 136 9.56 -34.77 -17.60
C VAL A 136 11.06 -34.79 -17.89
N GLN A 137 11.89 -34.50 -16.88
CA GLN A 137 13.35 -34.48 -17.00
C GLN A 137 13.99 -35.87 -16.83
N GLY A 138 13.20 -36.93 -16.60
CA GLY A 138 13.73 -38.29 -16.35
C GLY A 138 14.51 -38.43 -15.04
N ILE A 139 14.31 -37.53 -14.08
CA ILE A 139 15.01 -37.54 -12.79
C ILE A 139 14.30 -38.53 -11.84
N PRO A 140 15.04 -39.45 -11.19
CA PRO A 140 14.44 -40.39 -10.25
C PRO A 140 13.69 -39.69 -9.11
N LYS A 141 12.44 -40.11 -8.85
CA LYS A 141 11.61 -39.61 -7.73
C LYS A 141 12.06 -40.13 -6.37
N THR A 142 13.21 -39.64 -5.91
CA THR A 142 13.72 -39.88 -4.56
C THR A 142 13.55 -38.64 -3.68
N GLN A 143 13.47 -38.82 -2.36
CA GLN A 143 13.46 -37.71 -1.42
C GLN A 143 14.70 -36.83 -1.59
N GLN A 144 15.88 -37.42 -1.80
CA GLN A 144 17.11 -36.67 -2.02
C GLN A 144 17.01 -35.69 -3.21
N ASN A 145 16.42 -36.13 -4.33
CA ASN A 145 16.24 -35.26 -5.49
C ASN A 145 15.16 -34.19 -5.24
N LEU A 146 14.11 -34.49 -4.45
CA LEU A 146 13.13 -33.49 -4.02
C LEU A 146 13.79 -32.36 -3.20
N TYR A 147 14.57 -32.71 -2.19
CA TYR A 147 15.28 -31.72 -1.37
C TYR A 147 16.27 -30.91 -2.20
N ARG A 148 16.97 -31.55 -3.15
CA ARG A 148 17.84 -30.86 -4.10
C ARG A 148 17.08 -29.85 -4.97
N PHE A 149 15.94 -30.24 -5.54
CA PHE A 149 15.09 -29.33 -6.31
C PHE A 149 14.66 -28.13 -5.47
N LEU A 150 14.25 -28.36 -4.22
CA LEU A 150 13.84 -27.31 -3.30
C LEU A 150 15.00 -26.33 -3.05
N GLU A 151 16.20 -26.85 -2.84
CA GLU A 151 17.42 -26.06 -2.59
C GLU A 151 17.88 -25.28 -3.84
N GLU A 152 17.97 -25.93 -4.99
CA GLU A 152 18.38 -25.30 -6.26
C GLU A 152 17.38 -24.21 -6.69
N SER A 153 16.08 -24.44 -6.44
CA SER A 153 15.04 -23.46 -6.74
C SER A 153 15.10 -22.20 -5.88
N ASN A 154 15.77 -22.22 -4.71
CA ASN A 154 15.88 -21.06 -3.82
C ASN A 154 16.42 -19.84 -4.57
N SER A 155 17.60 -19.98 -5.18
CA SER A 155 18.29 -18.88 -5.85
C SER A 155 17.51 -18.34 -7.05
N PHE A 156 16.76 -19.22 -7.73
CA PHE A 156 15.93 -18.86 -8.86
C PHE A 156 14.72 -18.01 -8.43
N PHE A 157 13.94 -18.49 -7.45
CA PHE A 157 12.75 -17.78 -6.98
C PHE A 157 13.10 -16.50 -6.24
N ASP A 158 14.19 -16.47 -5.47
CA ASP A 158 14.63 -15.28 -4.74
C ASP A 158 15.06 -14.18 -5.72
N ARG A 159 15.78 -14.55 -6.78
CA ARG A 159 16.14 -13.63 -7.87
C ARG A 159 14.92 -13.18 -8.66
N LYS A 160 13.99 -14.08 -8.99
CA LYS A 160 12.74 -13.74 -9.71
C LYS A 160 11.85 -12.81 -8.88
N LEU A 161 11.72 -13.06 -7.58
CA LEU A 161 10.96 -12.21 -6.68
C LEU A 161 11.59 -10.83 -6.56
N ARG A 162 12.93 -10.77 -6.42
CA ARG A 162 13.68 -9.51 -6.43
C ARG A 162 13.44 -8.73 -7.72
N GLU A 163 13.59 -9.38 -8.88
CA GLU A 163 13.35 -8.76 -10.18
C GLU A 163 11.93 -8.20 -10.29
N ASN A 164 10.93 -8.94 -9.82
CA ASN A 164 9.54 -8.49 -9.82
C ASN A 164 9.34 -7.28 -8.90
N TYR A 165 9.96 -7.22 -7.71
CA TYR A 165 9.89 -6.03 -6.84
C TYR A 165 10.55 -4.82 -7.50
N ILE A 166 11.76 -4.99 -8.04
CA ILE A 166 12.50 -3.91 -8.72
C ILE A 166 11.66 -3.37 -9.90
N SER A 167 11.11 -4.27 -10.71
CA SER A 167 10.27 -3.89 -11.86
C SER A 167 9.00 -3.16 -11.42
N LEU A 168 8.31 -3.66 -10.38
CA LEU A 168 7.08 -3.05 -9.90
C LEU A 168 7.31 -1.66 -9.28
N ILE A 169 8.38 -1.52 -8.47
CA ILE A 169 8.77 -0.23 -7.90
C ILE A 169 9.15 0.74 -9.03
N GLY A 170 9.94 0.29 -10.02
CA GLY A 170 10.31 1.10 -11.18
C GLY A 170 9.09 1.62 -11.97
N ILE A 171 8.12 0.75 -12.27
CA ILE A 171 6.86 1.17 -12.93
C ILE A 171 6.07 2.16 -12.06
N THR A 172 6.05 1.93 -10.75
CA THR A 172 5.40 2.84 -9.80
C THR A 172 6.05 4.23 -9.83
N GLY A 173 7.39 4.28 -9.89
CA GLY A 173 8.15 5.52 -10.05
C GLY A 173 7.85 6.23 -11.38
N GLU A 174 7.82 5.48 -12.49
CA GLU A 174 7.49 6.03 -13.81
C GLU A 174 6.07 6.61 -13.85
N PHE A 175 5.09 5.95 -13.21
CA PHE A 175 3.76 6.52 -13.06
C PHE A 175 3.78 7.83 -12.29
N PHE A 176 4.45 7.89 -11.13
CA PHE A 176 4.49 9.11 -10.33
C PHE A 176 5.22 10.26 -11.02
N LYS A 177 6.27 9.95 -11.78
CA LYS A 177 6.99 10.90 -12.61
C LYS A 177 6.10 11.46 -13.72
N ARG A 178 5.45 10.59 -14.51
CA ARG A 178 4.56 11.03 -15.61
C ARG A 178 3.38 11.83 -15.12
N SER A 179 2.81 11.46 -13.98
CA SER A 179 1.70 12.18 -13.37
C SER A 179 2.09 13.43 -12.56
N HIS A 180 3.40 13.76 -12.52
CA HIS A 180 4.06 14.76 -11.66
C HIS A 180 3.62 14.76 -10.18
N LEU A 181 3.13 13.60 -9.72
CA LEU A 181 2.78 13.42 -8.31
C LEU A 181 4.04 13.36 -7.45
N LEU A 182 5.20 13.08 -8.05
CA LEU A 182 6.47 12.99 -7.36
C LEU A 182 6.91 14.36 -6.80
N GLU A 183 6.80 15.40 -7.63
CA GLU A 183 7.07 16.80 -7.32
C GLU A 183 6.17 17.26 -6.18
N LYS A 184 4.87 16.99 -6.30
CA LYS A 184 3.89 17.29 -5.25
C LYS A 184 4.27 16.65 -3.91
N HIS A 185 4.60 15.35 -3.89
CA HIS A 185 4.97 14.68 -2.65
C HIS A 185 6.27 15.23 -2.06
N ALA A 186 7.24 15.58 -2.90
CA ALA A 186 8.50 16.20 -2.49
C ALA A 186 8.29 17.61 -1.91
N GLU A 187 7.45 18.44 -2.53
CA GLU A 187 7.09 19.77 -2.04
C GLU A 187 6.34 19.70 -0.71
N GLU A 188 5.37 18.80 -0.58
CA GLU A 188 4.67 18.58 0.68
C GLU A 188 5.64 18.12 1.77
N PHE A 189 6.56 17.21 1.45
CA PHE A 189 7.59 16.77 2.39
C PHE A 189 8.51 17.92 2.82
N LYS A 190 9.04 18.70 1.86
CA LYS A 190 9.89 19.86 2.12
C LYS A 190 9.18 20.92 2.97
N SER A 191 7.92 21.23 2.65
CA SER A 191 7.09 22.14 3.42
C SER A 191 6.88 21.64 4.85
N ASN A 192 6.57 20.35 5.00
CA ASN A 192 6.45 19.73 6.32
C ASN A 192 7.76 19.81 7.11
N MET A 193 8.90 19.48 6.49
CA MET A 193 10.22 19.54 7.15
C MET A 193 10.62 20.97 7.53
N LYS A 194 10.34 21.95 6.68
CA LYS A 194 10.55 23.37 6.97
C LYS A 194 9.79 23.82 8.21
N ARG A 195 8.51 23.45 8.35
CA ARG A 195 7.73 23.78 9.57
C ARG A 195 8.36 23.22 10.83
N GLU A 196 9.07 22.10 10.71
CA GLU A 196 9.74 21.45 11.84
C GLU A 196 11.22 21.81 11.97
N SER A 197 11.70 22.80 11.20
CA SER A 197 13.11 23.22 11.18
C SER A 197 14.07 22.07 10.83
N LEU A 198 13.65 21.21 9.90
CA LEU A 198 14.38 20.05 9.37
C LEU A 198 14.54 20.11 7.84
N GLU A 199 14.42 21.30 7.24
CA GLU A 199 14.51 21.46 5.78
C GLU A 199 15.82 20.94 5.16
N GLU A 200 16.91 20.87 5.93
CA GLU A 200 18.21 20.37 5.47
C GLU A 200 18.21 18.85 5.16
N ILE A 201 17.18 18.10 5.58
CA ILE A 201 17.02 16.68 5.23
C ILE A 201 16.08 16.44 4.04
N SER A 202 15.77 17.50 3.28
CA SER A 202 15.00 17.38 2.04
C SER A 202 15.81 16.69 0.94
N TYR A 203 15.11 16.24 -0.10
CA TYR A 203 15.69 15.53 -1.23
C TYR A 203 15.53 16.35 -2.52
N PRO A 204 16.52 16.31 -3.43
CA PRO A 204 16.29 16.79 -4.78
C PRO A 204 15.31 15.85 -5.50
N ILE A 205 14.45 16.42 -6.35
CA ILE A 205 13.48 15.65 -7.13
C ILE A 205 14.22 14.94 -8.26
N HIS A 206 15.00 15.70 -9.03
CA HIS A 206 15.84 15.25 -10.13
C HIS A 206 17.33 15.14 -9.71
N PRO A 207 18.15 14.39 -10.46
CA PRO A 207 19.59 14.40 -10.26
C PRO A 207 20.17 15.82 -10.41
N ASP A 208 20.90 16.29 -9.41
CA ASP A 208 21.45 17.65 -9.37
C ASP A 208 22.99 17.69 -9.47
N GLY A 209 23.63 16.54 -9.73
CA GLY A 209 25.08 16.40 -9.83
C GLY A 209 25.83 16.46 -8.49
N THR A 210 25.13 16.58 -7.36
CA THR A 210 25.76 16.60 -6.02
C THR A 210 26.16 15.21 -5.52
N GLY A 211 25.74 14.15 -6.22
CA GLY A 211 25.92 12.76 -5.81
C GLY A 211 24.95 12.30 -4.72
N ASN A 212 24.03 13.16 -4.29
CA ASN A 212 22.92 12.77 -3.42
C ASN A 212 21.85 12.04 -4.24
N LEU A 213 21.29 10.97 -3.67
CA LEU A 213 20.19 10.24 -4.29
C LEU A 213 18.97 11.17 -4.42
N SER A 214 18.56 11.41 -5.66
CA SER A 214 17.30 12.10 -5.95
C SER A 214 16.10 11.17 -5.81
N LEU A 215 14.91 11.77 -5.73
CA LEU A 215 13.67 11.01 -5.62
C LEU A 215 13.41 10.18 -6.88
N GLU A 216 13.72 10.69 -8.08
CA GLU A 216 13.66 9.91 -9.32
C GLU A 216 14.64 8.72 -9.32
N GLU A 217 15.89 8.94 -8.92
CA GLU A 217 16.91 7.88 -8.89
C GLU A 217 16.57 6.78 -7.87
N SER A 218 15.76 7.08 -6.84
CA SER A 218 15.31 6.08 -5.87
C SER A 218 14.47 4.96 -6.47
N PHE A 219 13.87 5.18 -7.64
CA PHE A 219 13.14 4.17 -8.42
C PHE A 219 13.98 3.49 -9.50
N SER A 220 15.22 3.93 -9.69
CA SER A 220 16.11 3.36 -10.71
C SER A 220 16.48 1.92 -10.36
N ARG A 221 16.65 1.11 -11.41
CA ARG A 221 17.12 -0.27 -11.27
C ARG A 221 18.47 -0.33 -10.54
N GLU A 222 19.40 0.53 -10.90
CA GLU A 222 20.74 0.62 -10.29
C GLU A 222 20.63 0.82 -8.76
N HIS A 223 19.79 1.75 -8.31
CA HIS A 223 19.58 1.95 -6.89
C HIS A 223 18.92 0.74 -6.21
N LEU A 224 17.84 0.22 -6.79
CA LEU A 224 17.05 -0.84 -6.19
C LEU A 224 17.81 -2.18 -6.12
N GLU A 225 18.74 -2.45 -7.03
CA GLU A 225 19.62 -3.63 -6.99
C GLU A 225 20.54 -3.65 -5.75
N THR A 226 20.83 -2.48 -5.16
CA THR A 226 21.64 -2.38 -3.93
C THR A 226 20.89 -2.76 -2.65
N LYS A 227 19.57 -2.93 -2.72
CA LYS A 227 18.70 -3.11 -1.55
C LYS A 227 18.57 -4.56 -1.10
N SER A 228 18.41 -4.76 0.21
CA SER A 228 18.05 -6.08 0.75
C SER A 228 16.64 -6.49 0.32
N MET A 229 16.28 -7.76 0.50
CA MET A 229 14.92 -8.20 0.14
C MET A 229 13.90 -7.53 1.05
N GLU A 230 14.23 -7.39 2.33
CA GLU A 230 13.45 -6.77 3.38
C GLU A 230 13.17 -5.29 3.06
N GLU A 231 14.20 -4.57 2.61
CA GLU A 231 14.06 -3.19 2.12
C GLU A 231 13.14 -3.12 0.91
N LEU A 232 13.34 -3.96 -0.11
CA LEU A 232 12.50 -3.96 -1.31
C LEU A 232 11.02 -4.23 -0.99
N ILE A 233 10.73 -5.17 -0.09
CA ILE A 233 9.36 -5.48 0.35
C ILE A 233 8.75 -4.27 1.07
N ALA A 234 9.50 -3.62 1.97
CA ALA A 234 9.03 -2.46 2.73
C ALA A 234 8.80 -1.22 1.83
N ILE A 235 9.75 -0.92 0.94
CA ILE A 235 9.65 0.13 -0.08
C ILE A 235 8.43 -0.13 -0.96
N ASN A 236 8.26 -1.35 -1.45
CA ASN A 236 7.11 -1.73 -2.25
C ASN A 236 5.80 -1.50 -1.47
N ALA A 237 5.67 -2.01 -0.25
CA ALA A 237 4.45 -1.83 0.54
C ALA A 237 4.10 -0.36 0.78
N PHE A 238 5.09 0.50 1.03
CA PHE A 238 4.90 1.95 1.12
C PHE A 238 4.35 2.53 -0.18
N TRP A 239 5.04 2.30 -1.29
CA TRP A 239 4.67 2.88 -2.59
C TRP A 239 3.38 2.31 -3.14
N GLN A 240 3.07 1.02 -2.94
CA GLN A 240 1.77 0.44 -3.32
C GLN A 240 0.61 1.04 -2.51
N ASN A 241 0.83 1.32 -1.22
CA ASN A 241 -0.17 2.00 -0.41
C ASN A 241 -0.37 3.47 -0.82
N ARG A 242 0.69 4.15 -1.27
CA ARG A 242 0.63 5.51 -1.84
C ARG A 242 -0.08 5.50 -3.20
N MET A 243 0.34 4.62 -4.10
CA MET A 243 -0.20 4.41 -5.44
C MET A 243 -1.72 4.20 -5.40
N ALA A 244 -2.21 3.29 -4.54
CA ALA A 244 -3.65 3.05 -4.37
C ALA A 244 -4.45 4.29 -3.93
N LYS A 245 -3.84 5.22 -3.18
CA LYS A 245 -4.49 6.49 -2.77
C LYS A 245 -4.48 7.50 -3.92
N ASP A 246 -3.34 7.65 -4.59
CA ASP A 246 -3.16 8.69 -5.59
C ASP A 246 -3.86 8.35 -6.90
N CYS A 247 -3.80 7.10 -7.39
CA CYS A 247 -4.53 6.70 -8.60
C CYS A 247 -6.04 6.92 -8.47
N LYS A 248 -6.61 6.77 -7.28
CA LYS A 248 -8.03 7.05 -7.05
C LYS A 248 -8.36 8.53 -7.31
N ILE A 249 -7.49 9.44 -6.87
CA ILE A 249 -7.64 10.89 -7.10
C ILE A 249 -7.36 11.20 -8.57
N PHE A 250 -6.38 10.54 -9.16
CA PHE A 250 -5.97 10.73 -10.54
C PHE A 250 -7.06 10.33 -11.56
N PHE A 251 -7.66 9.15 -11.42
CA PHE A 251 -8.79 8.75 -12.28
C PHE A 251 -9.99 9.69 -12.15
N LEU A 252 -10.21 10.21 -10.95
CA LEU A 252 -11.24 11.21 -10.71
C LEU A 252 -10.92 12.53 -11.44
N ALA A 253 -9.66 12.94 -11.47
CA ALA A 253 -9.24 14.11 -12.23
C ALA A 253 -9.33 13.90 -13.74
N MET A 254 -8.90 12.75 -14.27
CA MET A 254 -9.05 12.40 -15.69
C MET A 254 -10.52 12.47 -16.13
N PHE A 255 -11.41 11.83 -15.37
CA PHE A 255 -12.85 11.87 -15.65
C PHE A 255 -13.40 13.31 -15.62
N MET A 256 -12.85 14.20 -14.77
CA MET A 256 -13.25 15.61 -14.72
C MET A 256 -12.77 16.40 -15.94
N VAL A 257 -11.54 16.18 -16.38
CA VAL A 257 -10.97 16.82 -17.58
C VAL A 257 -11.80 16.44 -18.81
N ASP A 258 -12.15 15.17 -18.97
CA ASP A 258 -13.04 14.67 -20.02
C ASP A 258 -14.44 15.31 -19.90
N HIS A 259 -15.05 15.21 -18.72
CA HIS A 259 -16.44 15.62 -18.51
C HIS A 259 -16.66 17.13 -18.74
N LEU A 260 -15.72 17.96 -18.28
CA LEU A 260 -15.77 19.41 -18.45
C LEU A 260 -15.11 19.88 -19.74
N LYS A 261 -14.58 18.95 -20.55
CA LYS A 261 -13.81 19.20 -21.77
C LYS A 261 -12.74 20.26 -21.59
N LEU A 262 -11.99 20.19 -20.48
CA LEU A 262 -11.03 21.23 -20.12
C LEU A 262 -9.94 21.36 -21.19
N TYR A 263 -9.56 20.27 -21.85
CA TYR A 263 -8.59 20.28 -22.94
C TYR A 263 -9.03 21.13 -24.17
N GLU A 264 -10.34 21.35 -24.39
CA GLU A 264 -10.84 22.19 -25.49
C GLU A 264 -10.80 23.69 -25.18
N LYS A 265 -10.71 24.06 -23.89
CA LYS A 265 -10.83 25.43 -23.42
C LYS A 265 -9.56 26.26 -23.61
N GLU A 266 -9.72 27.57 -23.49
CA GLU A 266 -8.60 28.52 -23.44
C GLU A 266 -7.79 28.35 -22.14
N VAL A 267 -6.49 28.72 -22.16
CA VAL A 267 -5.55 28.59 -21.02
C VAL A 267 -6.15 29.08 -19.70
N ASP A 268 -6.76 30.27 -19.71
CA ASP A 268 -7.32 30.88 -18.49
C ASP A 268 -8.54 30.10 -17.95
N GLU A 269 -9.31 29.46 -18.84
CA GLU A 269 -10.49 28.65 -18.52
C GLU A 269 -10.14 27.19 -18.14
N ARG A 270 -8.87 26.80 -18.32
CA ARG A 270 -8.32 25.52 -17.86
C ARG A 270 -7.88 25.56 -16.40
N ASN A 271 -7.72 26.74 -15.81
CA ASN A 271 -7.35 26.87 -14.41
C ASN A 271 -8.37 26.17 -13.50
N CYS A 272 -7.93 25.31 -12.59
CA CYS A 272 -8.81 24.59 -11.69
C CYS A 272 -9.61 25.51 -10.73
N GLU A 273 -9.10 26.73 -10.48
CA GLU A 273 -9.80 27.77 -9.72
C GLU A 273 -11.03 28.31 -10.46
N SER A 274 -11.09 28.16 -11.79
CA SER A 274 -12.26 28.52 -12.59
C SER A 274 -13.41 27.50 -12.46
N ILE A 275 -13.13 26.30 -11.96
CA ILE A 275 -14.13 25.25 -11.73
C ILE A 275 -14.81 25.52 -10.38
N SER A 276 -16.07 25.93 -10.41
CA SER A 276 -16.86 26.19 -9.21
C SER A 276 -17.02 24.94 -8.33
N ASP A 277 -17.18 25.15 -7.01
CA ASP A 277 -17.45 24.05 -6.07
C ASP A 277 -18.73 23.30 -6.46
N GLU A 278 -19.76 24.01 -6.96
CA GLU A 278 -21.00 23.42 -7.47
C GLU A 278 -20.78 22.47 -8.65
N GLN A 279 -19.91 22.85 -9.61
CA GLN A 279 -19.54 21.97 -10.73
C GLN A 279 -18.82 20.71 -10.24
N ILE A 280 -17.94 20.84 -9.24
CA ILE A 280 -17.24 19.70 -8.64
C ILE A 280 -18.23 18.80 -7.89
N GLU A 281 -19.17 19.37 -7.14
CA GLU A 281 -20.22 18.60 -6.45
C GLU A 281 -21.09 17.81 -7.44
N GLU A 282 -21.56 18.46 -8.51
CA GLU A 282 -22.36 17.82 -9.56
C GLU A 282 -21.59 16.68 -10.24
N PHE A 283 -20.34 16.93 -10.59
CA PHE A 283 -19.41 15.94 -11.11
C PHE A 283 -19.26 14.74 -10.16
N MET A 284 -19.06 14.97 -8.87
CA MET A 284 -18.89 13.91 -7.87
C MET A 284 -20.15 13.04 -7.74
N VAL A 285 -21.34 13.64 -7.84
CA VAL A 285 -22.61 12.91 -7.84
C VAL A 285 -22.71 12.03 -9.10
N ARG A 286 -22.40 12.57 -10.28
CA ARG A 286 -22.33 11.82 -11.55
C ARG A 286 -21.38 10.63 -11.45
N LYS A 287 -20.14 10.87 -11.04
CA LYS A 287 -19.12 9.83 -10.94
C LYS A 287 -19.52 8.71 -9.98
N ARG A 288 -20.12 9.02 -8.83
CA ARG A 288 -20.64 7.97 -7.92
C ARG A 288 -21.80 7.18 -8.54
N PHE A 289 -22.62 7.83 -9.35
CA PHE A 289 -23.72 7.16 -10.03
C PHE A 289 -23.19 6.18 -11.09
N VAL A 290 -22.29 6.63 -11.97
CA VAL A 290 -21.62 5.78 -12.98
C VAL A 290 -20.90 4.61 -12.31
N ASN A 291 -20.16 4.86 -11.24
CA ASN A 291 -19.43 3.82 -10.50
C ASN A 291 -20.35 2.72 -9.95
N ARG A 292 -21.57 3.07 -9.50
CA ARG A 292 -22.58 2.09 -9.04
C ARG A 292 -23.09 1.23 -10.19
N LEU A 293 -23.28 1.79 -11.38
CA LEU A 293 -23.68 1.05 -12.58
C LEU A 293 -22.57 0.10 -13.01
N ALA A 294 -21.33 0.59 -13.13
CA ALA A 294 -20.17 -0.23 -13.46
C ALA A 294 -19.97 -1.40 -12.48
N THR A 295 -20.08 -1.14 -11.17
CA THR A 295 -20.00 -2.19 -10.15
C THR A 295 -21.11 -3.24 -10.31
N ALA A 296 -22.34 -2.81 -10.63
CA ALA A 296 -23.45 -3.73 -10.85
C ALA A 296 -23.23 -4.58 -12.12
N ARG A 297 -22.74 -3.96 -13.21
CA ARG A 297 -22.39 -4.65 -14.46
C ARG A 297 -21.34 -5.72 -14.21
N LEU A 298 -20.23 -5.38 -13.54
CA LEU A 298 -19.15 -6.31 -13.24
C LEU A 298 -19.58 -7.48 -12.34
N ARG A 299 -20.38 -7.22 -11.28
CA ARG A 299 -20.88 -8.30 -10.40
C ARG A 299 -21.79 -9.29 -11.12
N ASN A 300 -22.49 -8.84 -12.15
CA ASN A 300 -23.37 -9.70 -12.93
C ASN A 300 -22.63 -10.44 -14.05
N MET A 301 -21.44 -9.98 -14.46
CA MET A 301 -20.53 -10.78 -15.31
C MET A 301 -19.97 -12.01 -14.58
N ASP A 302 -19.82 -11.95 -13.25
CA ASP A 302 -19.49 -13.12 -12.40
C ASP A 302 -20.68 -14.07 -12.16
N PHE A 303 -21.90 -13.66 -12.51
CA PHE A 303 -23.15 -14.43 -12.38
C PHE A 303 -23.86 -14.57 -13.74
N LEU A 304 -23.19 -15.16 -14.73
CA LEU A 304 -23.87 -15.56 -15.97
C LEU A 304 -24.72 -16.82 -15.75
N SER A 305 -25.86 -16.62 -15.11
CA SER A 305 -27.14 -17.15 -15.59
C SER A 305 -28.29 -16.29 -15.02
N HIS A 306 -28.94 -15.49 -15.88
CA HIS A 306 -30.32 -14.97 -15.77
C HIS A 306 -30.63 -13.48 -15.44
N GLU A 307 -29.72 -12.50 -15.51
CA GLU A 307 -30.12 -11.07 -15.31
C GLU A 307 -29.48 -10.02 -16.25
N GLU A 308 -29.02 -10.36 -17.46
CA GLU A 308 -28.57 -9.36 -18.45
C GLU A 308 -29.69 -8.34 -18.79
N ASP A 309 -30.93 -8.83 -18.94
CA ASP A 309 -32.10 -8.00 -19.28
C ASP A 309 -32.46 -6.97 -18.20
N GLU A 310 -32.19 -7.24 -16.91
CA GLU A 310 -32.56 -6.31 -15.84
C GLU A 310 -31.56 -5.15 -15.68
N ILE A 311 -30.27 -5.40 -15.98
CA ILE A 311 -29.23 -4.37 -16.02
C ILE A 311 -29.46 -3.46 -17.21
N GLU A 312 -29.58 -4.02 -18.41
CA GLU A 312 -29.80 -3.25 -19.64
C GLU A 312 -31.09 -2.43 -19.54
N ARG A 313 -32.14 -2.99 -18.91
CA ARG A 313 -33.38 -2.25 -18.63
C ARG A 313 -33.20 -1.14 -17.61
N LYS A 314 -32.42 -1.35 -16.54
CA LYS A 314 -32.10 -0.30 -15.55
C LYS A 314 -31.22 0.79 -16.18
N GLU A 315 -30.18 0.42 -16.93
CA GLU A 315 -29.29 1.32 -17.67
C GLU A 315 -30.08 2.15 -18.67
N LYS A 316 -30.88 1.54 -19.57
CA LYS A 316 -31.76 2.27 -20.50
C LYS A 316 -32.79 3.16 -19.78
N GLN A 317 -33.35 2.67 -18.66
CA GLN A 317 -34.33 3.43 -17.88
C GLN A 317 -33.71 4.64 -17.13
N TYR A 318 -32.47 4.53 -16.66
CA TYR A 318 -31.75 5.61 -16.01
C TYR A 318 -31.08 6.56 -17.02
N ALA A 319 -30.50 6.04 -18.10
CA ALA A 319 -29.97 6.79 -19.23
C ALA A 319 -31.02 7.73 -19.83
N GLY A 320 -32.27 7.25 -20.04
CA GLY A 320 -33.34 8.11 -20.57
C GLY A 320 -33.71 9.33 -19.70
N LYS A 321 -33.35 9.35 -18.41
CA LYS A 321 -33.56 10.51 -17.50
C LYS A 321 -32.27 11.28 -17.24
N TYR A 322 -31.15 10.58 -17.19
CA TYR A 322 -29.82 11.13 -17.02
C TYR A 322 -29.35 11.88 -18.28
N ASN A 323 -29.49 11.27 -19.46
CA ASN A 323 -29.15 11.87 -20.76
C ASN A 323 -30.02 13.10 -21.05
N LYS A 324 -31.26 13.16 -20.53
CA LYS A 324 -32.10 14.38 -20.58
C LYS A 324 -31.55 15.54 -19.74
N LYS A 325 -30.74 15.27 -18.72
CA LYS A 325 -30.13 16.27 -17.83
C LYS A 325 -28.70 16.61 -18.25
N TYR A 326 -27.99 15.69 -18.89
CA TYR A 326 -26.53 15.75 -19.05
C TYR A 326 -25.99 15.62 -20.49
N ASP A 327 -26.86 15.40 -21.48
CA ASP A 327 -26.54 15.39 -22.92
C ASP A 327 -25.26 14.62 -23.30
N SER A 328 -25.15 13.36 -22.87
CA SER A 328 -23.97 12.50 -23.03
C SER A 328 -24.34 11.03 -23.17
N ASP A 329 -23.49 10.22 -23.82
CA ASP A 329 -23.64 8.77 -23.81
C ASP A 329 -23.18 8.19 -22.46
N LEU A 330 -24.14 7.74 -21.66
CA LEU A 330 -23.88 7.11 -20.36
C LEU A 330 -23.15 5.76 -20.53
N GLN A 331 -23.25 5.11 -21.69
CA GLN A 331 -22.67 3.80 -21.92
C GLN A 331 -21.13 3.85 -21.90
N ASP A 332 -20.55 4.79 -22.64
CA ASP A 332 -19.09 4.97 -22.70
C ASP A 332 -18.50 5.27 -21.32
N GLU A 333 -19.16 6.11 -20.52
CA GLU A 333 -18.74 6.42 -19.15
C GLU A 333 -18.75 5.19 -18.25
N VAL A 334 -19.78 4.34 -18.37
CA VAL A 334 -19.87 3.10 -17.59
C VAL A 334 -18.79 2.11 -18.01
N GLU A 335 -18.44 2.02 -19.29
CA GLU A 335 -17.39 1.13 -19.80
C GLU A 335 -16.01 1.56 -19.30
N ILE A 336 -15.69 2.86 -19.36
CA ILE A 336 -14.47 3.42 -18.78
C ILE A 336 -14.41 3.16 -17.27
N ASP A 337 -15.51 3.37 -16.55
CA ASP A 337 -15.58 3.10 -15.10
C ASP A 337 -15.41 1.62 -14.76
N CYS A 338 -15.81 0.69 -15.65
CA CYS A 338 -15.56 -0.74 -15.45
C CYS A 338 -14.06 -1.04 -15.48
N VAL A 339 -13.32 -0.48 -16.43
CA VAL A 339 -11.86 -0.63 -16.51
C VAL A 339 -11.20 -0.03 -15.27
N GLU A 340 -11.60 1.18 -14.88
CA GLU A 340 -11.12 1.84 -13.65
C GLU A 340 -11.39 0.99 -12.40
N HIS A 341 -12.57 0.37 -12.30
CA HIS A 341 -12.93 -0.50 -11.18
C HIS A 341 -12.01 -1.73 -11.11
N ILE A 342 -11.77 -2.40 -12.23
CA ILE A 342 -10.86 -3.57 -12.29
C ILE A 342 -9.43 -3.17 -11.85
N ILE A 343 -8.93 -2.04 -12.36
CA ILE A 343 -7.61 -1.52 -11.98
C ILE A 343 -7.57 -1.25 -10.47
N LYS A 344 -8.56 -0.56 -9.92
CA LYS A 344 -8.64 -0.26 -8.49
C LYS A 344 -8.66 -1.53 -7.64
N GLU A 345 -9.49 -2.50 -7.96
CA GLU A 345 -9.56 -3.77 -7.22
C GLU A 345 -8.21 -4.48 -7.23
N ASN A 346 -7.54 -4.56 -8.39
CA ASN A 346 -6.19 -5.14 -8.49
C ASN A 346 -5.16 -4.38 -7.64
N MET A 347 -5.20 -3.05 -7.63
CA MET A 347 -4.32 -2.22 -6.81
C MET A 347 -4.55 -2.42 -5.32
N TYR A 348 -5.81 -2.46 -4.86
CA TYR A 348 -6.11 -2.71 -3.44
C TYR A 348 -5.70 -4.12 -3.05
N LEU A 349 -5.91 -5.11 -3.92
CA LEU A 349 -5.43 -6.48 -3.72
C LEU A 349 -3.90 -6.51 -3.56
N MET A 350 -3.16 -5.86 -4.46
CA MET A 350 -1.70 -5.75 -4.40
C MET A 350 -1.22 -5.04 -3.14
N LYS A 351 -1.83 -3.91 -2.80
CA LYS A 351 -1.54 -3.15 -1.57
C LYS A 351 -1.71 -4.06 -0.36
N HIS A 352 -2.88 -4.67 -0.19
CA HIS A 352 -3.21 -5.44 1.00
C HIS A 352 -2.34 -6.70 1.12
N ARG A 353 -2.15 -7.43 0.02
CA ARG A 353 -1.25 -8.59 0.00
C ARG A 353 0.19 -8.18 0.32
N SER A 354 0.69 -7.07 -0.24
CA SER A 354 2.04 -6.57 0.06
C SER A 354 2.23 -6.27 1.55
N ILE A 355 1.21 -5.73 2.23
CA ILE A 355 1.22 -5.52 3.69
C ILE A 355 1.29 -6.86 4.42
N CYS A 356 0.46 -7.83 4.06
CA CYS A 356 0.46 -9.16 4.69
C CYS A 356 1.79 -9.90 4.52
N TYR A 357 2.39 -9.86 3.32
CA TYR A 357 3.71 -10.44 3.06
C TYR A 357 4.83 -9.72 3.80
N LEU A 358 4.76 -8.38 3.89
CA LEU A 358 5.68 -7.59 4.70
C LEU A 358 5.63 -8.01 6.17
N LEU A 359 4.43 -8.16 6.75
CA LEU A 359 4.26 -8.60 8.13
C LEU A 359 4.78 -10.03 8.35
N GLU A 360 4.54 -10.94 7.42
CA GLU A 360 5.04 -12.31 7.54
C GLU A 360 6.58 -12.37 7.46
N MET A 361 7.19 -11.52 6.62
CA MET A 361 8.64 -11.35 6.59
C MET A 361 9.16 -10.75 7.91
N LEU A 362 8.52 -9.68 8.41
CA LEU A 362 8.93 -8.98 9.63
C LEU A 362 8.86 -9.85 10.90
N LYS A 363 7.99 -10.87 10.93
CA LYS A 363 7.96 -11.88 12.01
C LYS A 363 9.24 -12.72 12.07
N GLN A 364 9.95 -12.82 10.95
CA GLN A 364 11.15 -13.65 10.80
C GLN A 364 12.43 -12.81 10.80
N SER A 365 12.34 -11.50 10.54
CA SER A 365 13.47 -10.58 10.50
C SER A 365 13.86 -10.05 11.89
N SER A 366 15.17 -10.02 12.15
CA SER A 366 15.75 -9.29 13.29
C SER A 366 16.30 -7.91 12.90
N GLU A 367 16.32 -7.57 11.61
CA GLU A 367 16.95 -6.35 11.09
C GLU A 367 16.09 -5.10 11.28
N ILE A 368 14.78 -5.27 11.31
CA ILE A 368 13.80 -4.19 11.50
C ILE A 368 13.26 -4.30 12.93
N PRO A 369 13.82 -3.58 13.91
CA PRO A 369 13.53 -3.83 15.30
C PRO A 369 12.18 -3.25 15.73
N ASN A 370 11.77 -2.08 15.23
CA ASN A 370 10.53 -1.42 15.65
C ASN A 370 9.48 -1.47 14.54
N TRP A 371 8.52 -2.37 14.72
CA TRP A 371 7.36 -2.50 13.85
C TRP A 371 6.21 -3.09 14.65
N GLY A 372 4.98 -2.83 14.20
CA GLY A 372 3.79 -3.39 14.83
C GLY A 372 2.49 -2.69 14.47
N ILE A 373 1.43 -3.14 15.13
CA ILE A 373 0.15 -2.44 15.15
C ILE A 373 0.31 -1.15 15.96
N VAL A 374 -0.30 -0.08 15.48
CA VAL A 374 -0.58 1.11 16.27
C VAL A 374 -1.98 0.93 16.86
N PRO A 375 -2.11 0.67 18.18
CA PRO A 375 -3.41 0.54 18.79
C PRO A 375 -4.12 1.89 18.76
N GLU A 376 -5.31 1.94 18.17
CA GLU A 376 -6.18 3.12 18.18
C GLU A 376 -7.23 2.97 19.28
N GLU A 377 -7.62 4.08 19.90
CA GLU A 377 -8.59 4.07 21.02
C GLU A 377 -10.04 3.83 20.55
N THR A 378 -10.29 3.90 19.24
CA THR A 378 -11.61 3.65 18.67
C THR A 378 -11.64 2.30 17.95
N THR A 379 -12.83 1.69 17.87
CA THR A 379 -13.09 0.48 17.09
C THR A 379 -13.04 0.79 15.60
N GLU A 380 -11.89 1.20 15.08
CA GLU A 380 -11.71 1.46 13.66
C GLU A 380 -11.85 0.14 12.89
N THR A 381 -12.50 0.22 11.73
CA THR A 381 -12.59 -0.91 10.77
C THR A 381 -11.24 -1.23 10.13
N ASN A 382 -10.28 -0.31 10.23
CA ASN A 382 -8.93 -0.45 9.73
C ASN A 382 -7.95 -0.70 10.88
N ALA A 383 -6.87 -1.39 10.56
CA ALA A 383 -5.67 -1.46 11.38
C ALA A 383 -4.60 -0.56 10.77
N LEU A 384 -3.86 0.14 11.63
CA LEU A 384 -2.67 0.87 11.27
C LEU A 384 -1.42 0.06 11.65
N ILE A 385 -0.58 -0.23 10.66
CA ILE A 385 0.73 -0.84 10.83
C ILE A 385 1.78 0.24 10.68
N ALA A 386 2.71 0.32 11.63
CA ALA A 386 3.85 1.21 11.54
C ALA A 386 5.18 0.45 11.63
N ILE A 387 6.18 0.94 10.89
CA ILE A 387 7.49 0.30 10.71
C ILE A 387 8.57 1.36 10.64
N ASP A 388 9.58 1.23 11.49
CA ASP A 388 10.84 1.97 11.39
C ASP A 388 11.78 1.20 10.48
N LEU A 389 11.86 1.60 9.21
CA LEU A 389 12.84 1.05 8.28
C LEU A 389 14.21 1.70 8.57
N PRO A 390 15.22 0.93 9.05
CA PRO A 390 16.51 1.48 9.43
C PRO A 390 17.16 2.31 8.34
N GLY A 391 17.62 3.51 8.70
CA GLY A 391 18.33 4.39 7.76
C GLY A 391 17.43 5.20 6.83
N TYR A 392 16.11 5.13 6.95
CA TYR A 392 15.17 5.93 6.16
C TYR A 392 14.68 7.16 6.93
N ASN A 393 14.19 8.15 6.17
CA ASN A 393 13.80 9.47 6.67
C ASN A 393 12.67 9.46 7.69
N MET A 394 11.71 8.54 7.58
CA MET A 394 10.48 8.54 8.38
C MET A 394 9.94 7.11 8.59
N PRO A 395 9.13 6.88 9.63
CA PRO A 395 8.39 5.62 9.78
C PRO A 395 7.39 5.41 8.65
N ILE A 396 7.23 4.17 8.22
CA ILE A 396 6.21 3.75 7.26
C ILE A 396 4.88 3.56 8.02
N ALA A 397 3.77 4.09 7.48
CA ALA A 397 2.43 3.97 8.06
C ALA A 397 1.44 3.40 7.04
N LEU A 398 0.97 2.16 7.26
CA LEU A 398 0.16 1.38 6.32
C LEU A 398 -1.21 1.08 6.91
N HIS A 399 -2.27 1.44 6.19
CA HIS A 399 -3.65 1.15 6.59
C HIS A 399 -4.18 -0.04 5.82
N ILE A 400 -4.79 -0.99 6.54
CA ILE A 400 -5.42 -2.19 6.00
C ILE A 400 -6.71 -2.49 6.75
N PRO A 401 -7.82 -2.87 6.08
CA PRO A 401 -9.02 -3.34 6.77
C PRO A 401 -8.70 -4.51 7.71
N LYS A 402 -9.25 -4.50 8.94
CA LYS A 402 -8.95 -5.51 9.98
C LYS A 402 -9.30 -6.92 9.52
N ASP A 403 -10.43 -7.09 8.84
CA ASP A 403 -10.91 -8.36 8.28
C ASP A 403 -9.98 -8.91 7.20
N ILE A 404 -9.50 -8.04 6.30
CA ILE A 404 -8.50 -8.40 5.27
C ILE A 404 -7.17 -8.78 5.93
N LEU A 405 -6.73 -8.05 6.94
CA LEU A 405 -5.50 -8.36 7.68
C LEU A 405 -5.61 -9.73 8.36
N ILE A 406 -6.69 -9.99 9.10
CA ILE A 406 -6.95 -11.27 9.77
C ILE A 406 -6.98 -12.41 8.74
N THR A 407 -7.70 -12.24 7.64
CA THR A 407 -7.78 -13.24 6.57
C THR A 407 -6.41 -13.49 5.95
N GLY A 408 -5.67 -12.43 5.60
CA GLY A 408 -4.36 -12.51 4.99
C GLY A 408 -3.30 -13.15 5.89
N LEU A 409 -3.30 -12.83 7.19
CA LEU A 409 -2.43 -13.51 8.17
C LEU A 409 -2.80 -14.99 8.32
N GLY A 410 -4.10 -15.32 8.18
CA GLY A 410 -4.61 -16.69 8.16
C GLY A 410 -4.09 -17.52 6.97
N CYS A 411 -3.83 -16.90 5.82
CA CYS A 411 -3.31 -17.61 4.63
C CYS A 411 -1.96 -18.29 4.85
N PHE A 412 -1.14 -17.79 5.79
CA PHE A 412 0.15 -18.39 6.15
C PHE A 412 0.00 -19.55 7.16
N LYS A 413 -1.22 -19.81 7.66
CA LYS A 413 -1.47 -20.82 8.69
C LYS A 413 -1.80 -22.17 8.08
N THR A 414 -1.37 -23.22 8.77
CA THR A 414 -1.33 -24.59 8.21
C THR A 414 -2.21 -25.57 8.97
N THR A 415 -2.64 -25.19 10.17
CA THR A 415 -3.69 -25.87 10.94
C THR A 415 -5.07 -25.33 10.56
N LYS A 416 -6.08 -26.20 10.58
CA LYS A 416 -7.49 -25.76 10.48
C LYS A 416 -7.94 -24.99 11.72
N VAL A 417 -7.27 -25.24 12.84
CA VAL A 417 -7.49 -24.53 14.10
C VAL A 417 -6.53 -23.36 14.11
N LEU A 418 -7.08 -22.17 13.90
CA LEU A 418 -6.38 -20.92 14.07
C LEU A 418 -6.20 -20.70 15.58
N LYS A 419 -4.97 -20.44 16.03
CA LYS A 419 -4.70 -20.14 17.43
C LYS A 419 -4.76 -18.64 17.63
N GLN A 420 -5.21 -18.19 18.79
CA GLN A 420 -5.20 -16.78 19.16
C GLN A 420 -3.81 -16.13 18.96
N GLU A 421 -2.75 -16.84 19.37
CA GLU A 421 -1.35 -16.44 19.21
C GLU A 421 -0.95 -16.06 17.77
N ASP A 422 -1.65 -16.59 16.76
CA ASP A 422 -1.37 -16.32 15.35
C ASP A 422 -1.67 -14.87 14.93
N TYR A 423 -2.51 -14.19 15.71
CA TYR A 423 -3.03 -12.84 15.50
C TYR A 423 -2.48 -11.83 16.49
N ILE A 424 -1.59 -12.28 17.39
CA ILE A 424 -0.88 -11.40 18.31
C ILE A 424 0.30 -10.78 17.57
N LEU A 425 0.22 -9.48 17.30
CA LEU A 425 1.27 -8.70 16.66
C LEU A 425 1.98 -7.82 17.69
N PRO A 426 3.26 -7.49 17.50
CA PRO A 426 3.91 -6.48 18.32
C PRO A 426 3.19 -5.13 18.19
N ILE A 427 3.27 -4.31 19.23
CA ILE A 427 2.85 -2.91 19.20
C ILE A 427 4.03 -2.08 18.67
N TYR A 428 3.74 -1.19 17.73
CA TYR A 428 4.70 -0.19 17.28
C TYR A 428 4.87 0.91 18.32
N GLU A 429 6.11 1.24 18.65
CA GLU A 429 6.44 2.27 19.65
C GLU A 429 6.85 3.57 18.96
N GLY A 430 6.41 4.72 19.47
CA GLY A 430 6.78 6.03 18.92
C GLY A 430 5.77 6.64 17.94
N ASN A 431 4.55 6.08 17.81
CA ASN A 431 3.48 6.70 17.02
C ASN A 431 3.15 8.13 17.53
N SER A 432 3.22 8.34 18.84
CA SER A 432 3.04 9.67 19.45
C SER A 432 4.17 10.64 19.13
N ASP A 433 5.37 10.15 18.82
CA ASP A 433 6.52 11.00 18.50
C ASP A 433 6.32 11.71 17.16
N MET A 434 5.47 11.15 16.29
CA MET A 434 5.09 11.71 14.99
C MET A 434 3.85 12.62 15.09
N LYS A 435 3.33 12.91 16.29
CA LYS A 435 2.17 13.79 16.51
C LYS A 435 2.61 15.14 17.07
N GLN A 436 1.98 16.21 16.60
CA GLN A 436 2.07 17.56 17.16
C GLN A 436 0.68 18.09 17.49
N GLY A 437 0.36 18.13 18.78
CA GLY A 437 -1.03 18.28 19.22
C GLY A 437 -1.88 17.14 18.63
N GLU A 438 -2.97 17.50 17.95
CA GLU A 438 -3.84 16.53 17.28
C GLU A 438 -3.38 16.15 15.85
N LYS A 439 -2.38 16.83 15.30
CA LYS A 439 -1.95 16.61 13.90
C LYS A 439 -0.85 15.56 13.82
N TYR A 440 -1.07 14.53 13.01
CA TYR A 440 -0.05 13.55 12.66
C TYR A 440 0.84 14.08 11.53
N PHE A 441 2.14 13.83 11.63
CA PHE A 441 3.11 14.16 10.59
C PHE A 441 3.13 13.05 9.51
N PRO A 442 2.67 13.33 8.28
CA PRO A 442 2.54 12.28 7.27
C PRO A 442 3.87 11.94 6.61
N THR A 443 4.11 10.64 6.39
CA THR A 443 5.21 10.16 5.55
C THR A 443 4.82 10.26 4.08
N ASN A 444 5.19 11.39 3.44
CA ASN A 444 4.86 11.67 2.04
C ASN A 444 5.77 10.99 1.04
N ILE A 445 7.05 10.90 1.35
CA ILE A 445 8.06 10.17 0.58
C ILE A 445 8.86 9.29 1.54
N LEU A 446 9.25 8.12 1.08
CA LEU A 446 10.12 7.20 1.81
C LEU A 446 11.46 7.16 1.09
N MET A 447 12.50 7.71 1.71
CA MET A 447 13.83 7.86 1.13
C MET A 447 14.91 7.42 2.12
N PRO A 448 15.97 6.76 1.65
CA PRO A 448 17.13 6.52 2.50
C PRO A 448 17.81 7.86 2.85
N LEU A 449 18.32 7.97 4.06
CA LEU A 449 19.10 9.13 4.49
C LEU A 449 20.56 8.97 4.03
N THR A 450 21.13 10.03 3.47
CA THR A 450 22.56 10.12 3.21
C THR A 450 23.34 10.26 4.52
N GLU A 451 24.65 9.97 4.52
CA GLU A 451 25.47 10.14 5.72
C GLU A 451 25.49 11.58 6.24
N SER A 452 25.42 12.58 5.34
CA SER A 452 25.32 13.99 5.74
C SER A 452 23.98 14.29 6.42
N GLN A 453 22.86 13.79 5.88
CA GLN A 453 21.53 13.94 6.50
C GLN A 453 21.46 13.23 7.86
N LYS A 454 22.04 12.02 7.98
CA LYS A 454 22.16 11.31 9.26
C LYS A 454 22.92 12.15 10.27
N ALA A 455 24.06 12.73 9.89
CA ALA A 455 24.87 13.59 10.77
C ALA A 455 24.11 14.84 11.23
N ILE A 456 23.33 15.47 10.34
CA ILE A 456 22.46 16.61 10.67
C ILE A 456 21.42 16.21 11.72
N LEU A 457 20.72 15.09 11.52
CA LEU A 457 19.74 14.58 12.49
C LEU A 457 20.38 14.28 13.85
N GLN A 458 21.57 13.66 13.87
CA GLN A 458 22.28 13.42 15.13
C GLN A 458 22.69 14.71 15.83
N LYS A 459 23.10 15.73 15.08
CA LYS A 459 23.45 17.03 15.62
C LYS A 459 22.22 17.69 16.23
N LYS A 460 21.12 17.79 15.48
CA LYS A 460 19.87 18.38 15.98
C LYS A 460 19.34 17.62 17.20
N ALA A 461 19.30 16.29 17.19
CA ALA A 461 18.86 15.50 18.35
C ALA A 461 19.64 15.80 19.64
N ARG A 462 20.91 16.21 19.55
CA ARG A 462 21.73 16.60 20.72
C ARG A 462 21.56 18.06 21.13
N GLU A 463 21.21 18.92 20.19
CA GLU A 463 21.11 20.38 20.38
C GLU A 463 19.67 20.83 20.70
N THR A 464 18.68 20.02 20.37
CA THR A 464 17.26 20.30 20.62
C THR A 464 16.98 20.36 22.13
N SER A 465 16.37 21.45 22.57
CA SER A 465 15.98 21.68 23.97
C SER A 465 14.96 20.65 24.47
N GLU A 466 14.98 20.34 25.77
CA GLU A 466 13.95 19.53 26.44
C GLU A 466 12.53 20.09 26.26
N THR A 467 12.41 21.41 26.11
CA THR A 467 11.12 22.10 25.93
C THR A 467 10.66 22.19 24.47
N ASP A 468 11.48 21.72 23.53
CA ASP A 468 11.11 21.73 22.12
C ASP A 468 10.03 20.67 21.85
N LYS A 469 8.90 21.12 21.29
CA LYS A 469 7.78 20.25 20.90
C LYS A 469 8.19 19.14 19.92
N ASN A 470 9.27 19.32 19.16
CA ASN A 470 9.74 18.41 18.13
C ASN A 470 10.82 17.45 18.63
N LYS A 471 11.26 17.58 19.88
CA LYS A 471 12.39 16.81 20.42
C LYS A 471 12.22 15.31 20.20
N LYS A 472 11.08 14.74 20.60
CA LYS A 472 10.82 13.30 20.47
C LYS A 472 10.83 12.83 19.02
N MET A 473 10.27 13.63 18.11
CA MET A 473 10.28 13.33 16.67
C MET A 473 11.71 13.28 16.13
N ILE A 474 12.52 14.29 16.46
CA ILE A 474 13.92 14.40 16.03
C ILE A 474 14.77 13.25 16.60
N GLU A 475 14.63 12.96 17.90
CA GLU A 475 15.32 11.84 18.56
C GLU A 475 14.92 10.49 17.96
N HIS A 476 13.63 10.31 17.66
CA HIS A 476 13.10 9.13 16.99
C HIS A 476 13.73 8.95 15.60
N MET A 477 13.67 9.97 14.75
CA MET A 477 14.25 9.95 13.41
C MET A 477 15.76 9.71 13.46
N ALA A 478 16.48 10.34 14.39
CA ALA A 478 17.91 10.15 14.60
C ALA A 478 18.26 8.74 15.08
N ALA A 479 17.42 8.12 15.91
CA ALA A 479 17.61 6.73 16.30
C ALA A 479 17.39 5.78 15.11
N ASN A 480 16.27 5.94 14.37
CA ASN A 480 15.96 5.12 13.20
C ASN A 480 17.04 5.23 12.11
N ALA A 481 17.61 6.43 11.90
CA ALA A 481 18.73 6.67 10.99
C ALA A 481 19.95 5.76 11.24
N ARG A 482 20.10 5.23 12.46
CA ARG A 482 21.17 4.30 12.88
C ARG A 482 20.67 2.86 13.07
N GLY A 483 19.43 2.55 12.69
CA GLY A 483 18.79 1.26 12.98
C GLY A 483 18.59 1.01 14.48
N GLN A 484 18.45 2.07 15.28
CA GLN A 484 18.29 2.01 16.71
C GLN A 484 16.90 2.49 17.13
N ILE A 485 16.49 2.05 18.31
CA ILE A 485 15.28 2.55 18.96
C ILE A 485 15.64 3.71 19.88
N ALA A 486 14.85 4.77 19.83
CA ALA A 486 15.05 5.98 20.63
C ALA A 486 15.09 5.66 22.13
N SER A 487 15.92 6.39 22.87
CA SER A 487 16.16 6.14 24.29
C SER A 487 14.89 6.31 25.13
N HIS A 488 14.04 7.29 24.81
CA HIS A 488 12.79 7.55 25.53
C HIS A 488 11.72 6.47 25.32
N LEU A 489 11.89 5.59 24.33
CA LEU A 489 11.04 4.42 24.11
C LEU A 489 11.53 3.18 24.87
N LYS A 490 12.68 3.25 25.53
CA LYS A 490 13.24 2.16 26.33
C LYS A 490 12.96 2.40 27.82
N GLN A 491 12.82 1.32 28.58
CA GLN A 491 12.63 1.37 30.02
C GLN A 491 13.98 1.34 30.74
N VAL A 492 14.08 2.08 31.84
CA VAL A 492 15.25 2.04 32.73
C VAL A 492 14.97 1.08 33.87
N ASN A 493 15.70 -0.02 33.90
CA ASN A 493 15.68 -0.97 35.01
C ASN A 493 16.87 -0.68 35.93
N ILE A 494 16.62 -0.66 37.24
CA ILE A 494 17.68 -0.56 38.25
C ILE A 494 17.77 -1.91 38.94
N SER A 495 18.91 -2.59 38.79
CA SER A 495 19.14 -3.86 39.46
C SER A 495 19.15 -3.69 40.99
N LYS A 496 19.00 -4.79 41.73
CA LYS A 496 19.20 -4.79 43.20
C LYS A 496 20.60 -4.32 43.62
N THR A 497 21.59 -4.37 42.72
CA THR A 497 22.96 -3.90 42.92
C THR A 497 23.17 -2.44 42.51
N GLY A 498 22.11 -1.72 42.09
CA GLY A 498 22.16 -0.31 41.68
C GLY A 498 22.59 -0.07 40.23
N VAL A 499 22.81 -1.13 39.44
CA VAL A 499 23.20 -1.01 38.03
C VAL A 499 21.97 -0.63 37.21
N LYS A 500 22.05 0.51 36.50
CA LYS A 500 21.01 0.93 35.56
C LYS A 500 21.20 0.20 34.22
N THR A 501 20.22 -0.59 33.79
CA THR A 501 20.12 -1.12 32.44
C THR A 501 18.99 -0.42 31.69
N ILE A 502 19.20 -0.15 30.41
CA ILE A 502 18.18 0.43 29.53
C ILE A 502 17.74 -0.67 28.58
N GLU A 503 16.52 -1.15 28.73
CA GLU A 503 16.00 -2.30 28.02
C GLU A 503 14.69 -1.96 27.32
N ARG A 504 14.49 -2.52 26.13
CA ARG A 504 13.21 -2.43 25.45
C ARG A 504 12.30 -3.56 25.93
N VAL A 505 11.15 -3.21 26.48
CA VAL A 505 10.10 -4.18 26.82
C VAL A 505 9.05 -4.16 25.73
N ARG A 506 9.10 -5.15 24.83
CA ARG A 506 8.18 -5.23 23.70
C ARG A 506 6.78 -5.61 24.18
N LYS A 507 5.80 -4.79 23.80
CA LYS A 507 4.37 -5.06 24.00
C LYS A 507 3.75 -5.64 22.74
N TYR A 508 2.62 -6.31 22.91
CA TYR A 508 1.90 -7.00 21.86
C TYR A 508 0.41 -6.71 21.95
N TYR A 509 -0.29 -6.84 20.83
CA TYR A 509 -1.71 -6.60 20.68
C TYR A 509 -2.34 -7.77 19.94
N ASP A 510 -3.40 -8.32 20.51
CA ASP A 510 -4.22 -9.33 19.86
C ASP A 510 -5.28 -8.64 18.99
N LEU A 511 -5.24 -8.92 17.70
CA LEU A 511 -6.20 -8.37 16.73
C LEU A 511 -7.63 -8.89 16.90
N LEU A 512 -7.82 -10.06 17.54
CA LEU A 512 -9.14 -10.69 17.69
C LEU A 512 -9.84 -10.22 18.97
N GLU A 513 -9.12 -10.25 20.09
CA GLU A 513 -9.65 -9.89 21.41
C GLU A 513 -9.37 -8.45 21.81
N GLU A 514 -8.65 -7.70 20.96
CA GLU A 514 -8.24 -6.31 21.20
C GLU A 514 -7.48 -6.12 22.52
N THR A 515 -6.83 -7.19 23.00
CA THR A 515 -6.16 -7.27 24.30
C THR A 515 -4.65 -7.04 24.17
N ARG A 516 -4.05 -6.38 25.16
CA ARG A 516 -2.62 -6.06 25.19
C ARG A 516 -1.85 -7.06 26.06
N TYR A 517 -0.68 -7.49 25.56
CA TYR A 517 0.18 -8.46 26.22
C TYR A 517 1.62 -7.97 26.32
N GLN A 518 2.34 -8.52 27.29
CA GLN A 518 3.80 -8.55 27.35
C GLN A 518 4.27 -9.99 27.43
N LYS A 519 5.51 -10.26 26.99
CA LYS A 519 6.10 -11.58 27.18
C LYS A 519 6.83 -11.66 28.52
N ASP A 520 6.63 -12.75 29.25
CA ASP A 520 7.42 -13.04 30.43
C ASP A 520 8.83 -13.54 30.07
N LYS A 521 9.64 -13.84 31.09
CA LYS A 521 11.01 -14.36 30.91
C LYS A 521 11.07 -15.73 30.20
N THR A 522 9.96 -16.46 30.16
CA THR A 522 9.83 -17.76 29.48
C THR A 522 9.23 -17.64 28.08
N GLY A 523 8.82 -16.43 27.67
CA GLY A 523 8.27 -16.13 26.36
C GLY A 523 6.75 -16.23 26.25
N HIS A 524 6.03 -16.51 27.34
CA HIS A 524 4.57 -16.61 27.36
C HIS A 524 3.92 -15.22 27.42
N TYR A 525 2.78 -15.07 26.74
CA TYR A 525 2.00 -13.83 26.77
C TYR A 525 1.26 -13.68 28.10
N ILE A 526 1.44 -12.53 28.76
CA ILE A 526 0.75 -12.13 29.98
C ILE A 526 -0.01 -10.83 29.67
N VAL A 527 -1.28 -10.78 30.04
CA VAL A 527 -2.15 -9.61 29.86
C VAL A 527 -1.55 -8.41 30.63
N ILE A 528 -1.57 -7.25 29.99
CA ILE A 528 -1.23 -5.98 30.65
C ILE A 528 -2.54 -5.43 31.23
N GLU A 529 -2.70 -5.53 32.55
CA GLU A 529 -3.82 -4.87 33.24
C GLU A 529 -3.63 -3.34 33.13
N GLU A 530 -4.53 -2.66 32.43
CA GLU A 530 -4.56 -1.20 32.45
C GLU A 530 -5.07 -0.76 33.83
N THR A 531 -4.17 -0.34 34.71
CA THR A 531 -4.59 0.42 35.89
C THR A 531 -5.25 1.70 35.39
N GLU A 532 -6.57 1.80 35.56
CA GLU A 532 -7.35 3.02 35.32
C GLU A 532 -6.73 4.20 36.07
N GLY A 533 -5.87 4.95 35.39
CA GLY A 533 -5.29 6.20 35.87
C GLY A 533 -6.28 7.35 35.74
N HIS A 534 -7.48 7.23 36.32
CA HIS A 534 -8.31 8.39 36.60
C HIS A 534 -7.74 9.10 37.84
N ASN A 535 -6.73 9.95 37.60
CA ASN A 535 -6.37 11.01 38.54
C ASN A 535 -7.53 12.02 38.62
N SER A 536 -8.57 11.68 39.38
CA SER A 536 -9.53 12.62 39.93
C SER A 536 -8.89 13.35 41.11
N GLY A 537 -7.84 14.12 40.81
CA GLY A 537 -7.15 14.98 41.78
C GLY A 537 -7.86 16.31 41.95
N ASN A 538 -9.11 16.32 42.42
CA ASN A 538 -9.69 17.50 43.06
C ASN A 538 -9.41 17.41 44.57
N GLY A 539 -8.15 17.64 44.94
CA GLY A 539 -7.78 18.00 46.29
C GLY A 539 -8.12 19.47 46.50
N ARG A 540 -9.18 19.74 47.28
CA ARG A 540 -9.38 21.03 47.92
C ARG A 540 -8.36 21.16 49.07
N GLU A 541 -7.51 22.17 48.98
CA GLU A 541 -7.29 23.12 50.08
C GLU A 541 -7.51 24.53 49.54
#